data_AF-A0A5K1DUZ1-F1
#
_entry.id   AF-A0A5K1DUZ1-F1
#
_cell.length_a   1.000
_cell.length_b   1.000
_cell.length_c   1.000
_cell.angle_alpha   90.00
_cell.angle_beta   90.00
_cell.angle_gamma   90.00
#
_symmetry.space_group_name_H-M   'P 1'
#
loop_
_entity.id
_entity.type
_entity.pdbx_description
1 polymer ?
#
loop_
_entity_poly.entity_id
_entity_poly.type
_entity_poly.pdbx_seq_one_letter_code
_entity_poly.pdbx_strand_id
1 'polypeptide(L)'
;SPSTSRADCFLSVVYLQRMRTVDDRKQVMKLYEEVFGDKPYISAFPMVQINEQELIVGGACISRKHFQPAKVSKTPLHLLPGMRHSLESVVHCVKQGWCCILVGPPSSGKTSLVRLLSELTGNTLHEYSLSSATDMSELLGCFEQYNALRHLHSTIVEIERYINEFCSSYFDGDSRDPEIELSFVKKWLQLLPSTKSSSVSGHHSFLGDPGYINSLIEIGTEVHINQEKLHLPLSWSVEELNSAIKTISDSKATCASKSFSGKFEWVVGGLIKAAERGEWVLLDNANLCNPT
;
A
#
# COMPACT_ATOMS: atom_id res chain seq x y z
N SER A 1 -12.93 12.39 -20.73
CA SER A 1 -13.86 11.53 -19.97
C SER A 1 -14.09 10.25 -20.76
N PRO A 2 -14.06 9.05 -20.14
CA PRO A 2 -14.34 7.78 -20.84
C PRO A 2 -15.86 7.55 -20.96
N SER A 3 -16.63 8.60 -21.23
CA SER A 3 -18.11 8.58 -21.23
C SER A 3 -18.71 8.03 -22.53
N THR A 4 -17.88 7.54 -23.44
CA THR A 4 -18.26 6.82 -24.66
C THR A 4 -17.43 5.55 -24.81
N SER A 5 -17.39 4.71 -23.78
CA SER A 5 -16.78 3.37 -23.92
C SER A 5 -17.66 2.54 -24.87
N ARG A 6 -17.18 2.30 -26.09
CA ARG A 6 -17.76 1.28 -26.96
C ARG A 6 -17.75 -0.07 -26.21
N ALA A 7 -18.75 -0.90 -26.43
CA ALA A 7 -18.89 -2.18 -25.72
C ALA A 7 -17.68 -3.12 -25.92
N ASP A 8 -16.95 -2.96 -27.03
CA ASP A 8 -15.72 -3.69 -27.35
C ASP A 8 -14.56 -3.43 -26.36
N CYS A 9 -14.59 -2.31 -25.63
CA CYS A 9 -13.53 -1.91 -24.71
C CYS A 9 -13.33 -2.92 -23.56
N PHE A 10 -14.36 -3.67 -23.20
CA PHE A 10 -14.29 -4.69 -22.14
C PHE A 10 -13.92 -6.09 -22.67
N LEU A 11 -13.98 -6.33 -23.98
CA LEU A 11 -13.69 -7.64 -24.58
C LEU A 11 -12.29 -8.14 -24.19
N SER A 12 -11.31 -7.24 -24.21
CA SER A 12 -9.93 -7.54 -23.82
C SER A 12 -9.84 -8.00 -22.36
N VAL A 13 -10.38 -7.22 -21.44
CA VAL A 13 -10.30 -7.47 -19.99
C VAL A 13 -11.08 -8.72 -19.60
N VAL A 14 -12.30 -8.90 -20.13
CA VAL A 14 -13.21 -9.98 -19.73
C VAL A 14 -12.83 -11.31 -20.37
N TYR A 15 -12.49 -11.33 -21.66
CA TYR A 15 -12.32 -12.57 -22.41
C TYR A 15 -10.89 -12.80 -22.88
N LEU A 16 -10.26 -11.84 -23.58
CA LEU A 16 -9.00 -12.12 -24.28
C LEU A 16 -7.82 -12.34 -23.35
N GLN A 17 -7.71 -11.56 -22.28
CA GLN A 17 -6.63 -11.72 -21.31
C GLN A 17 -6.73 -13.02 -20.49
N ARG A 18 -7.92 -13.67 -20.48
CA ARG A 18 -8.10 -15.00 -19.86
C ARG A 18 -7.57 -16.12 -20.73
N MET A 19 -7.50 -15.92 -22.05
CA MET A 19 -7.00 -16.91 -22.98
C MET A 19 -5.47 -16.93 -22.96
N ARG A 20 -4.91 -18.13 -22.76
CA ARG A 20 -3.46 -18.35 -22.63
C ARG A 20 -2.74 -18.20 -23.97
N THR A 21 -3.33 -18.71 -25.04
CA THR A 21 -2.68 -18.72 -26.37
C THR A 21 -3.17 -17.58 -27.24
N VAL A 22 -2.34 -17.18 -28.21
CA VAL A 22 -2.70 -16.16 -29.19
C VAL A 22 -3.80 -16.67 -30.13
N ASP A 23 -3.82 -17.98 -30.41
CA ASP A 23 -4.82 -18.56 -31.31
C ASP A 23 -6.21 -18.63 -30.67
N ASP A 24 -6.29 -18.95 -29.37
CA ASP A 24 -7.55 -18.85 -28.62
C ASP A 24 -8.09 -17.42 -28.62
N ARG A 25 -7.21 -16.41 -28.45
CA ARG A 25 -7.60 -14.99 -28.52
C ARG A 25 -8.17 -14.63 -29.89
N LYS A 26 -7.55 -15.09 -30.98
CA LYS A 26 -8.09 -14.89 -32.34
C LYS A 26 -9.46 -15.54 -32.51
N GLN A 27 -9.66 -16.73 -31.95
CA GLN A 27 -10.95 -17.42 -32.01
C GLN A 27 -12.03 -16.67 -31.24
N VAL A 28 -11.72 -16.11 -30.07
CA VAL A 28 -12.66 -15.25 -29.33
C VAL A 28 -13.01 -13.99 -30.13
N MET A 29 -12.04 -13.36 -30.80
CA MET A 29 -12.29 -12.20 -31.65
C MET A 29 -13.23 -12.54 -32.82
N LYS A 30 -13.02 -13.69 -33.45
CA LYS A 30 -13.88 -14.18 -34.52
C LYS A 30 -15.30 -14.45 -34.04
N LEU A 31 -15.45 -15.10 -32.89
CA LEU A 31 -16.77 -15.35 -32.27
C LEU A 31 -17.48 -14.03 -31.91
N TYR A 32 -16.75 -13.03 -31.44
CA TYR A 32 -17.34 -11.72 -31.18
C TYR A 32 -17.88 -11.09 -32.47
N GLU A 33 -17.10 -11.11 -33.56
CA GLU A 33 -17.53 -10.63 -34.88
C GLU A 33 -18.77 -11.37 -35.39
N GLU A 34 -18.81 -12.70 -35.24
CA GLU A 34 -19.94 -13.54 -35.65
C GLU A 34 -21.23 -13.25 -34.87
N VAL A 35 -21.12 -12.98 -33.56
CA VAL A 35 -22.29 -12.77 -32.66
C VAL A 35 -22.80 -11.33 -32.69
N PHE A 36 -21.89 -10.35 -32.64
CA PHE A 36 -22.26 -8.93 -32.52
C PHE A 36 -22.27 -8.20 -33.88
N GLY A 37 -21.74 -8.81 -34.94
CA GLY A 37 -21.69 -8.21 -36.27
C GLY A 37 -20.67 -7.08 -36.44
N ASP A 38 -19.92 -6.76 -35.38
CA ASP A 38 -18.94 -5.67 -35.32
C ASP A 38 -17.53 -6.20 -35.09
N LYS A 39 -16.57 -5.62 -35.81
CA LYS A 39 -15.15 -5.87 -35.59
C LYS A 39 -14.64 -5.15 -34.34
N PRO A 40 -14.23 -5.86 -33.28
CA PRO A 40 -13.79 -5.23 -32.05
C PRO A 40 -12.44 -4.55 -32.26
N TYR A 41 -12.30 -3.32 -31.77
CA TYR A 41 -11.03 -2.60 -31.80
C TYR A 41 -10.30 -2.76 -30.47
N ILE A 42 -9.06 -3.25 -30.53
CA ILE A 42 -8.19 -3.38 -29.36
C ILE A 42 -6.92 -2.59 -29.62
N SER A 43 -6.67 -1.59 -28.78
CA SER A 43 -5.44 -0.80 -28.86
C SER A 43 -4.23 -1.67 -28.56
N ALA A 44 -3.29 -1.80 -29.50
CA ALA A 44 -2.06 -2.57 -29.29
C ALA A 44 -1.15 -1.97 -28.20
N PHE A 45 -1.31 -0.67 -27.90
CA PHE A 45 -0.55 0.04 -26.89
C PHE A 45 -1.49 0.95 -26.11
N PRO A 46 -2.18 0.42 -25.07
CA PRO A 46 -3.00 1.24 -24.20
C PRO A 46 -2.22 2.45 -23.70
N MET A 47 -2.79 3.65 -23.86
CA MET A 47 -2.14 4.88 -23.44
C MET A 47 -2.04 4.92 -21.92
N VAL A 48 -0.90 5.34 -21.38
CA VAL A 48 -0.72 5.53 -19.93
C VAL A 48 -0.47 6.99 -19.66
N GLN A 49 -1.32 7.58 -18.81
CA GLN A 49 -1.21 8.97 -18.36
C GLN A 49 -1.29 8.99 -16.83
N ILE A 50 -0.44 9.82 -16.23
CA ILE A 50 -0.34 9.97 -14.77
C ILE A 50 -0.51 11.45 -14.48
N ASN A 51 -1.56 11.78 -13.74
CA ASN A 51 -1.80 13.11 -13.19
C ASN A 51 -1.68 13.04 -11.66
N GLU A 52 -1.70 14.16 -10.95
CA GLU A 52 -1.63 14.18 -9.47
C GLU A 52 -2.76 13.38 -8.83
N GLN A 53 -3.98 13.49 -9.38
CA GLN A 53 -5.18 12.87 -8.81
C GLN A 53 -5.50 11.48 -9.36
N GLU A 54 -5.10 11.17 -10.59
CA GLU A 54 -5.57 9.98 -11.31
C GLU A 54 -4.48 9.32 -12.16
N LEU A 55 -4.53 7.99 -12.23
CA LEU A 55 -3.80 7.16 -13.17
C LEU A 55 -4.77 6.64 -14.23
N ILE A 56 -4.50 6.95 -15.50
CA ILE A 56 -5.29 6.51 -16.65
C ILE A 56 -4.47 5.50 -17.45
N VAL A 57 -5.03 4.32 -17.68
CA VAL A 57 -4.42 3.25 -18.49
C VAL A 57 -5.47 2.74 -19.47
N GLY A 58 -5.30 3.08 -20.75
CA GLY A 58 -6.25 2.73 -21.80
C GLY A 58 -7.66 3.24 -21.48
N GLY A 59 -8.62 2.33 -21.37
CA GLY A 59 -10.01 2.63 -20.99
C GLY A 59 -10.26 2.71 -19.48
N ALA A 60 -9.28 2.39 -18.63
CA ALA A 60 -9.44 2.37 -17.18
C ALA A 60 -8.81 3.62 -16.52
N CYS A 61 -9.43 4.09 -15.44
CA CYS A 61 -8.94 5.21 -14.63
C CYS A 61 -9.13 4.88 -13.14
N ILE A 62 -8.09 5.10 -12.34
CA ILE A 62 -8.06 4.89 -10.89
C ILE A 62 -7.50 6.14 -10.18
N SER A 63 -8.09 6.52 -9.06
CA SER A 63 -7.63 7.63 -8.23
C SER A 63 -6.31 7.29 -7.53
N ARG A 64 -5.43 8.28 -7.42
CA ARG A 64 -4.16 8.19 -6.71
C ARG A 64 -4.36 8.67 -5.27
N LYS A 65 -3.67 8.04 -4.33
CA LYS A 65 -3.52 8.56 -2.97
C LYS A 65 -2.36 9.55 -2.99
N HIS A 66 -2.56 10.74 -2.42
CA HIS A 66 -1.53 11.76 -2.20
C HIS A 66 -0.46 11.32 -1.20
N PHE A 67 -0.75 10.24 -0.46
CA PHE A 67 0.16 9.57 0.44
C PHE A 67 0.93 8.49 -0.31
N GLN A 68 2.26 8.62 -0.41
CA GLN A 68 3.11 7.50 -0.81
C GLN A 68 3.80 6.95 0.44
N PRO A 69 3.59 5.67 0.81
CA PRO A 69 4.31 5.10 1.94
C PRO A 69 5.81 5.17 1.67
N ALA A 70 6.59 5.58 2.68
CA ALA A 70 8.01 5.90 2.59
C ALA A 70 8.92 4.73 2.14
N LYS A 71 8.36 3.54 1.90
CA LYS A 71 9.02 2.39 1.28
C LYS A 71 8.97 2.51 -0.25
N VAL A 72 9.61 3.54 -0.80
CA VAL A 72 9.94 3.54 -2.23
C VAL A 72 10.83 2.32 -2.48
N SER A 73 10.44 1.45 -3.42
CA SER A 73 11.22 0.26 -3.75
C SER A 73 12.66 0.66 -4.05
N LYS A 74 13.62 -0.04 -3.45
CA LYS A 74 15.07 0.22 -3.64
C LYS A 74 15.48 0.07 -5.11
N THR A 75 14.67 -0.62 -5.92
CA THR A 75 14.89 -0.83 -7.35
C THR A 75 13.87 -0.02 -8.14
N PRO A 76 14.30 0.89 -9.04
CA PRO A 76 13.37 1.64 -9.86
C PRO A 76 12.61 0.68 -10.79
N LEU A 77 11.29 0.76 -10.75
CA LEU A 77 10.41 0.05 -11.67
C LEU A 77 10.06 0.95 -12.85
N HIS A 78 10.16 0.41 -14.06
CA HIS A 78 9.86 1.15 -15.29
C HIS A 78 8.66 0.56 -16.02
N LEU A 79 7.82 1.42 -16.57
CA LEU A 79 6.68 1.03 -17.38
C LEU A 79 7.14 0.50 -18.75
N LEU A 80 7.04 -0.81 -18.95
CA LEU A 80 7.36 -1.45 -20.22
C LEU A 80 6.14 -1.49 -21.15
N PRO A 81 6.30 -1.26 -22.48
CA PRO A 81 5.20 -1.36 -23.43
C PRO A 81 4.45 -2.69 -23.39
N GLY A 82 5.17 -3.81 -23.22
CA GLY A 82 4.58 -5.16 -23.16
C GLY A 82 3.67 -5.43 -21.95
N MET A 83 3.75 -4.60 -20.91
CA MET A 83 2.97 -4.77 -19.68
C MET A 83 1.66 -3.96 -19.69
N ARG A 84 1.46 -3.06 -20.66
CA ARG A 84 0.36 -2.08 -20.64
C ARG A 84 -1.04 -2.71 -20.70
N HIS A 85 -1.20 -3.80 -21.43
CA HIS A 85 -2.47 -4.54 -21.49
C HIS A 85 -2.82 -5.23 -20.17
N SER A 86 -1.83 -5.86 -19.54
CA SER A 86 -2.00 -6.46 -18.22
C SER A 86 -2.26 -5.38 -17.19
N LEU A 87 -1.56 -4.24 -17.27
CA LEU A 87 -1.77 -3.09 -16.40
C LEU A 87 -3.19 -2.55 -16.54
N GLU A 88 -3.70 -2.35 -17.76
CA GLU A 88 -5.08 -1.90 -18.02
C GLU A 88 -6.10 -2.84 -17.36
N SER A 89 -5.89 -4.15 -17.50
CA SER A 89 -6.78 -5.18 -16.94
C SER A 89 -6.75 -5.19 -15.41
N VAL A 90 -5.57 -5.05 -14.80
CA VAL A 90 -5.44 -4.97 -13.34
C VAL A 90 -6.06 -3.68 -12.82
N VAL A 91 -5.80 -2.53 -13.46
CA VAL A 91 -6.42 -1.25 -13.10
C VAL A 91 -7.94 -1.35 -13.16
N HIS A 92 -8.48 -2.02 -14.18
CA HIS A 92 -9.91 -2.28 -14.27
C HIS A 92 -10.43 -3.14 -13.11
N CYS A 93 -9.75 -4.24 -12.78
CA CYS A 93 -10.13 -5.11 -11.66
C CYS A 93 -10.14 -4.34 -10.33
N VAL A 94 -9.08 -3.58 -10.05
CA VAL A 94 -8.97 -2.78 -8.82
C VAL A 94 -10.05 -1.72 -8.76
N LYS A 95 -10.33 -1.02 -9.88
CA LYS A 95 -11.41 -0.03 -9.95
C LYS A 95 -12.78 -0.61 -9.59
N GLN A 96 -13.04 -1.86 -9.99
CA GLN A 96 -14.30 -2.56 -9.72
C GLN A 96 -14.33 -3.28 -8.36
N GLY A 97 -13.24 -3.21 -7.58
CA GLY A 97 -13.13 -3.97 -6.33
C GLY A 97 -13.05 -5.48 -6.52
N TRP A 98 -12.59 -5.94 -7.68
CA TRP A 98 -12.45 -7.37 -7.99
C TRP A 98 -11.09 -7.92 -7.55
N CYS A 99 -11.10 -9.13 -6.98
CA CYS A 99 -9.88 -9.89 -6.76
C CYS A 99 -9.23 -10.24 -8.11
N CYS A 100 -7.94 -9.94 -8.26
CA CYS A 100 -7.20 -10.17 -9.49
C CYS A 100 -6.21 -11.32 -9.32
N ILE A 101 -6.25 -12.28 -10.25
CA ILE A 101 -5.28 -13.38 -10.32
C ILE A 101 -4.42 -13.20 -11.56
N LEU A 102 -3.11 -13.01 -11.36
CA LEU A 102 -2.14 -12.88 -12.44
C LEU A 102 -1.44 -14.22 -12.68
N VAL A 103 -1.63 -14.78 -13.88
CA VAL A 103 -1.04 -16.06 -14.29
C VAL A 103 -0.06 -15.83 -15.43
N GLY A 104 1.10 -16.48 -15.37
CA GLY A 104 2.10 -16.42 -16.41
C GLY A 104 3.41 -17.10 -16.02
N PRO A 105 4.33 -17.33 -16.96
CA PRO A 105 5.63 -17.95 -16.71
C PRO A 105 6.41 -17.27 -15.57
N PRO A 106 7.34 -17.97 -14.91
CA PRO A 106 8.26 -17.33 -13.97
C PRO A 106 9.01 -16.18 -14.67
N SER A 107 9.35 -15.14 -13.91
CA SER A 107 10.06 -13.95 -14.42
C SER A 107 9.33 -13.12 -15.48
N SER A 108 8.02 -13.31 -15.69
CA SER A 108 7.22 -12.48 -16.61
C SER A 108 6.82 -11.10 -16.07
N GLY A 109 7.33 -10.71 -14.88
CA GLY A 109 7.06 -9.40 -14.29
C GLY A 109 5.72 -9.24 -13.56
N LYS A 110 5.05 -10.33 -13.15
CA LYS A 110 3.75 -10.29 -12.44
C LYS A 110 3.80 -9.47 -11.15
N THR A 111 4.72 -9.83 -10.26
CA THR A 111 4.95 -9.13 -8.98
C THR A 111 5.36 -7.68 -9.23
N SER A 112 6.26 -7.47 -10.20
CA SER A 112 6.71 -6.13 -10.61
C SER A 112 5.58 -5.25 -11.16
N LEU A 113 4.60 -5.82 -11.86
CA LEU A 113 3.42 -5.10 -12.36
C LEU A 113 2.58 -4.55 -11.20
N VAL A 114 2.32 -5.38 -10.18
CA VAL A 114 1.51 -4.99 -9.02
C VAL A 114 2.26 -3.98 -8.15
N ARG A 115 3.57 -4.19 -7.93
CA ARG A 115 4.45 -3.20 -7.27
C ARG A 115 4.43 -1.86 -8.00
N LEU A 116 4.63 -1.87 -9.31
CA LEU A 116 4.57 -0.66 -10.14
C LEU A 116 3.21 0.03 -10.02
N LEU A 117 2.11 -0.73 -10.09
CA LEU A 117 0.77 -0.16 -9.95
C LEU A 117 0.55 0.48 -8.56
N SER A 118 1.02 -0.16 -7.49
CA SER A 118 0.95 0.41 -6.14
C SER A 118 1.76 1.70 -6.01
N GLU A 119 2.94 1.77 -6.63
CA GLU A 119 3.77 2.98 -6.68
C GLU A 119 3.11 4.10 -7.48
N LEU A 120 2.55 3.78 -8.65
CA LEU A 120 1.85 4.75 -9.49
C LEU A 120 0.59 5.30 -8.81
N THR A 121 -0.11 4.48 -8.02
CA THR A 121 -1.35 4.86 -7.34
C THR A 121 -1.16 5.39 -5.92
N GLY A 122 0.04 5.27 -5.35
CA GLY A 122 0.31 5.65 -3.96
C GLY A 122 -0.31 4.69 -2.93
N ASN A 123 -0.66 3.46 -3.30
CA ASN A 123 -1.21 2.49 -2.35
C ASN A 123 -0.09 1.74 -1.62
N THR A 124 -0.25 1.52 -0.32
CA THR A 124 0.60 0.56 0.41
C THR A 124 0.32 -0.85 -0.08
N LEU A 125 1.37 -1.57 -0.48
CA LEU A 125 1.30 -2.97 -0.88
C LEU A 125 1.99 -3.86 0.17
N HIS A 126 1.26 -4.83 0.68
CA HIS A 126 1.80 -5.90 1.54
C HIS A 126 1.95 -7.17 0.72
N GLU A 127 3.15 -7.73 0.71
CA GLU A 127 3.46 -8.93 -0.06
C GLU A 127 3.66 -10.12 0.88
N TYR A 128 2.91 -11.18 0.65
CA TYR A 128 3.06 -12.46 1.35
C TYR A 128 3.48 -13.53 0.35
N SER A 129 4.61 -14.16 0.60
CA SER A 129 5.04 -15.31 -0.20
C SER A 129 4.45 -16.56 0.41
N LEU A 130 3.52 -17.19 -0.31
CA LEU A 130 2.85 -18.39 0.16
C LEU A 130 3.65 -19.63 -0.18
N SER A 131 3.60 -20.61 0.73
CA SER A 131 4.19 -21.93 0.62
C SER A 131 3.19 -22.98 1.06
N SER A 132 3.48 -24.26 0.81
CA SER A 132 2.64 -25.38 1.26
C SER A 132 2.55 -25.50 2.79
N ALA A 133 3.46 -24.84 3.52
CA ALA A 133 3.51 -24.80 4.98
C ALA A 133 3.08 -23.45 5.55
N THR A 134 2.56 -22.53 4.72
CA THR A 134 2.09 -21.24 5.20
C THR A 134 0.80 -21.43 5.99
N ASP A 135 0.88 -21.24 7.30
CA ASP A 135 -0.26 -21.38 8.20
C ASP A 135 -1.21 -20.18 8.09
N MET A 136 -2.51 -20.45 8.19
CA MET A 136 -3.58 -19.43 8.20
C MET A 136 -3.39 -18.39 9.33
N SER A 137 -2.70 -18.77 10.41
CA SER A 137 -2.35 -17.89 11.52
C SER A 137 -1.45 -16.73 11.12
N GLU A 138 -0.63 -16.87 10.07
CA GLU A 138 0.23 -15.78 9.59
C GLU A 138 -0.59 -14.68 8.89
N LEU A 139 -1.63 -15.09 8.15
CA LEU A 139 -2.49 -14.16 7.41
C LEU A 139 -3.55 -13.52 8.31
N LEU A 140 -4.26 -14.33 9.11
CA LEU A 140 -5.39 -13.86 9.92
C LEU A 140 -5.00 -13.46 11.34
N GLY A 141 -3.94 -14.04 11.89
CA GLY A 141 -3.53 -13.82 13.26
C GLY A 141 -3.62 -15.07 14.13
N CYS A 142 -3.05 -14.97 15.33
CA CYS A 142 -3.09 -16.02 16.33
C CYS A 142 -2.96 -15.46 17.75
N PHE A 143 -3.16 -16.33 18.75
CA PHE A 143 -2.85 -16.00 20.13
C PHE A 143 -1.34 -16.11 20.35
N GLU A 144 -0.71 -14.98 20.70
CA GLU A 144 0.71 -14.91 20.99
C GLU A 144 0.93 -14.40 22.43
N GLN A 145 2.13 -14.63 22.96
CA GLN A 145 2.52 -14.08 24.24
C GLN A 145 2.57 -12.54 24.16
N TYR A 146 1.99 -11.89 25.17
CA TYR A 146 1.97 -10.45 25.30
C TYR A 146 3.39 -9.87 25.20
N ASN A 147 3.59 -8.95 24.26
CA ASN A 147 4.88 -8.33 24.02
C ASN A 147 4.74 -6.80 23.99
N ALA A 148 5.15 -6.13 25.07
CA ALA A 148 5.11 -4.68 25.17
C ALA A 148 5.89 -3.96 24.04
N LEU A 149 6.99 -4.56 23.54
CA LEU A 149 7.76 -3.98 22.43
C LEU A 149 6.99 -4.02 21.11
N ARG A 150 6.13 -5.02 20.90
CA ARG A 150 5.26 -5.11 19.72
C ARG A 150 4.24 -3.98 19.72
N HIS A 151 3.62 -3.72 20.87
CA HIS A 151 2.68 -2.62 21.05
C HIS A 151 3.36 -1.27 20.81
N LEU A 152 4.51 -1.05 21.46
CA LEU A 152 5.31 0.16 21.25
C LEU A 152 5.63 0.38 19.76
N HIS A 153 6.10 -0.67 19.08
CA HIS A 153 6.40 -0.59 17.65
C HIS A 153 5.17 -0.29 16.80
N SER A 154 4.02 -0.91 17.10
CA SER A 154 2.77 -0.63 16.38
C SER A 154 2.39 0.85 16.52
N THR A 155 2.44 1.38 17.75
CA THR A 155 2.11 2.79 18.01
C THR A 155 3.09 3.74 17.33
N ILE A 156 4.39 3.42 17.33
CA ILE A 156 5.40 4.21 16.60
C ILE A 156 5.05 4.27 15.10
N VAL A 157 4.84 3.12 14.46
CA VAL A 157 4.51 3.06 13.02
C VAL A 157 3.26 3.85 12.69
N GLU A 158 2.27 3.86 13.57
CA GLU A 158 1.04 4.62 13.35
C GLU A 158 1.25 6.13 13.49
N ILE A 159 2.05 6.60 14.46
CA ILE A 159 2.43 8.01 14.57
C ILE A 159 3.25 8.44 13.35
N GLU A 160 4.21 7.63 12.90
CA GLU A 160 4.98 7.92 11.69
C GLU A 160 4.07 8.05 10.45
N ARG A 161 3.05 7.19 10.35
CA ARG A 161 2.05 7.27 9.28
C ARG A 161 1.27 8.57 9.35
N TYR A 162 0.82 8.95 10.55
CA TYR A 162 0.08 10.19 10.77
C TYR A 162 0.90 11.44 10.42
N ILE A 163 2.16 11.51 10.87
CA ILE A 163 3.07 12.62 10.55
C ILE A 163 3.26 12.74 9.04
N ASN A 164 3.47 11.61 8.34
CA ASN A 164 3.60 11.61 6.89
C ASN A 164 2.32 12.09 6.18
N GLU A 165 1.14 11.67 6.65
CA GLU A 165 -0.16 12.10 6.11
C GLU A 165 -0.37 13.61 6.30
N PHE A 166 -0.08 14.12 7.50
CA PHE A 166 -0.11 15.55 7.80
C PHE A 166 0.83 16.33 6.88
N CYS A 167 2.09 15.89 6.74
CA CYS A 167 3.05 16.54 5.86
C CYS A 167 2.56 16.54 4.40
N SER A 168 2.08 15.41 3.89
CA SER A 168 1.56 15.31 2.53
C SER A 168 0.39 16.26 2.30
N SER A 169 -0.62 16.26 3.20
CA SER A 169 -1.78 17.14 3.07
C SER A 169 -1.41 18.62 3.20
N TYR A 170 -0.42 18.94 4.03
CA TYR A 170 0.07 20.31 4.18
C TYR A 170 0.78 20.82 2.92
N PHE A 171 1.62 19.98 2.29
CA PHE A 171 2.36 20.36 1.09
C PHE A 171 1.50 20.39 -0.19
N ASP A 172 0.41 19.63 -0.22
CA ASP A 172 -0.55 19.62 -1.34
C ASP A 172 -1.47 20.85 -1.31
N GLY A 173 -1.61 21.50 -0.15
CA GLY A 173 -2.41 22.71 0.03
C GLY A 173 -1.79 23.96 -0.62
N ASP A 174 -2.60 24.73 -1.34
CA ASP A 174 -2.18 25.98 -1.99
C ASP A 174 -1.92 27.11 -0.97
N SER A 175 -2.53 27.02 0.22
CA SER A 175 -2.39 27.98 1.32
C SER A 175 -1.19 27.64 2.21
N ARG A 176 -0.01 28.06 1.78
CA ARG A 176 1.19 28.09 2.63
C ARG A 176 1.03 29.19 3.68
N ASP A 177 0.61 28.81 4.88
CA ASP A 177 0.59 29.73 6.01
C ASP A 177 2.04 30.01 6.45
N PRO A 178 2.56 31.25 6.30
CA PRO A 178 3.94 31.58 6.62
C PRO A 178 4.25 31.50 8.13
N GLU A 179 3.23 31.39 8.98
CA GLU A 179 3.39 31.27 10.44
C GLU A 179 3.69 29.84 10.91
N ILE A 180 3.53 28.82 10.06
CA ILE A 180 3.83 27.44 10.45
C ILE A 180 5.33 27.20 10.40
N GLU A 181 5.92 27.04 11.58
CA GLU A 181 7.33 26.70 11.71
C GLU A 181 7.57 25.27 11.21
N LEU A 182 8.08 25.12 9.98
CA LEU A 182 8.45 23.83 9.38
C LEU A 182 9.73 23.22 9.99
N SER A 183 10.07 23.60 11.21
CA SER A 183 11.17 23.04 11.99
C SER A 183 10.94 21.55 12.25
N PHE A 184 9.70 21.13 12.56
CA PHE A 184 9.33 19.72 12.68
C PHE A 184 9.57 18.94 11.39
N VAL A 185 9.32 19.51 10.22
CA VAL A 185 9.56 18.82 8.93
C VAL A 185 11.04 18.55 8.74
N LYS A 186 11.92 19.50 9.07
CA LYS A 186 13.37 19.29 9.01
C LYS A 186 13.80 18.19 9.98
N LYS A 187 13.30 18.20 11.22
CA LYS A 187 13.56 17.15 12.20
C LYS A 187 13.07 15.79 11.71
N TRP A 188 11.86 15.73 11.14
CA TRP A 188 11.26 14.53 10.56
C TRP A 188 12.08 13.97 9.39
N LEU A 189 12.48 14.83 8.45
CA LEU A 189 13.34 14.46 7.32
C LEU A 189 14.74 14.01 7.75
N GLN A 190 15.27 14.49 8.88
CA GLN A 190 16.53 13.99 9.45
C GLN A 190 16.36 12.65 10.19
N LEU A 191 15.15 12.36 10.66
CA LEU A 191 14.80 11.11 11.35
C LEU A 191 14.59 9.94 10.35
N LEU A 192 14.05 10.23 9.16
CA LEU A 192 13.72 9.26 8.10
C LEU A 192 14.91 8.46 7.51
N PRO A 193 16.14 8.98 7.36
CA PRO A 193 17.31 8.24 6.88
C PRO A 193 17.80 7.18 7.88
N SER A 194 17.62 7.42 9.18
CA SER A 194 18.13 6.57 10.27
C SER A 194 17.36 5.25 10.42
N THR A 195 16.16 5.14 9.83
CA THR A 195 15.31 3.94 9.88
C THR A 195 15.51 2.98 8.69
N LYS A 196 16.24 3.42 7.64
CA LYS A 196 16.29 2.70 6.34
C LYS A 196 17.62 2.00 6.03
N SER A 197 18.63 2.13 6.89
CA SER A 197 19.99 1.58 6.68
C SER A 197 20.27 0.27 7.45
N SER A 198 19.32 -0.66 7.54
CA SER A 198 19.63 -2.01 8.06
C SER A 198 18.84 -3.11 7.36
N SER A 199 19.03 -3.24 6.05
CA SER A 199 18.90 -4.55 5.44
C SER A 199 20.18 -5.36 5.75
N VAL A 200 20.01 -6.47 6.49
CA VAL A 200 20.84 -7.70 6.52
C VAL A 200 21.56 -8.09 7.84
N SER A 201 21.41 -7.40 8.99
CA SER A 201 21.77 -8.04 10.28
C SER A 201 21.18 -7.40 11.52
N GLY A 202 20.52 -8.22 12.35
CA GLY A 202 20.17 -7.90 13.73
C GLY A 202 18.91 -7.05 13.91
N HIS A 203 17.73 -7.69 13.89
CA HIS A 203 16.53 -7.10 14.46
C HIS A 203 16.75 -6.80 15.96
N HIS A 204 16.33 -5.61 16.41
CA HIS A 204 15.98 -5.21 17.80
C HIS A 204 16.70 -4.01 18.47
N SER A 205 17.70 -3.34 17.92
CA SER A 205 18.42 -2.30 18.70
C SER A 205 18.06 -0.83 18.44
N PHE A 206 17.37 -0.46 17.35
CA PHE A 206 17.17 0.97 17.01
C PHE A 206 15.83 1.56 17.48
N LEU A 207 14.75 0.76 17.47
CA LEU A 207 13.40 1.23 17.80
C LEU A 207 13.15 1.35 19.32
N GLY A 208 14.08 0.85 20.13
CA GLY A 208 14.12 1.06 21.57
C GLY A 208 15.04 2.21 21.98
N ASP A 209 15.65 2.95 21.04
CA ASP A 209 16.50 4.09 21.38
C ASP A 209 15.63 5.19 22.01
N PRO A 210 15.87 5.54 23.29
CA PRO A 210 15.12 6.60 23.96
C PRO A 210 15.22 7.95 23.24
N GLY A 211 16.32 8.19 22.50
CA GLY A 211 16.50 9.40 21.70
C GLY A 211 15.50 9.50 20.56
N TYR A 212 15.37 8.44 19.77
CA TYR A 212 14.39 8.35 18.67
C TYR A 212 12.96 8.59 19.15
N ILE A 213 12.57 7.90 20.22
CA ILE A 213 11.23 7.99 20.79
C ILE A 213 10.93 9.41 21.28
N ASN A 214 11.90 10.07 21.94
CA ASN A 214 11.72 11.45 22.38
C ASN A 214 11.54 12.40 21.20
N SER A 215 12.36 12.29 20.16
CA SER A 215 12.21 13.10 18.95
C SER A 215 10.87 12.86 18.24
N LEU A 216 10.39 11.62 18.22
CA LEU A 216 9.08 11.29 17.65
C LEU A 216 7.93 11.90 18.46
N ILE A 217 8.02 11.88 19.79
CA ILE A 217 7.03 12.53 20.68
C ILE A 217 7.03 14.03 20.44
N GLU A 218 8.20 14.68 20.40
CA GLU A 218 8.32 16.12 20.11
C GLU A 218 7.67 16.48 18.77
N ILE A 219 8.01 15.76 17.69
CA ILE A 219 7.42 15.98 16.37
C ILE A 219 5.91 15.74 16.40
N GLY A 220 5.44 14.68 17.08
CA GLY A 220 4.02 14.39 17.24
C GLY A 220 3.27 15.51 17.95
N THR A 221 3.85 16.12 18.99
CA THR A 221 3.25 17.27 19.69
C THR A 221 3.22 18.54 18.85
N GLU A 222 4.26 18.79 18.05
CA GLU A 222 4.29 19.94 17.13
C GLU A 222 3.23 19.76 16.01
N VAL A 223 3.08 18.55 15.48
CA VAL A 223 2.03 18.22 14.49
C VAL A 223 0.63 18.35 15.10
N HIS A 224 0.43 17.89 16.33
CA HIS A 224 -0.83 18.05 17.07
C HIS A 224 -1.29 19.52 17.13
N ILE A 225 -0.40 20.42 17.56
CA ILE A 225 -0.68 21.86 17.65
C ILE A 225 -1.04 22.45 16.29
N ASN A 226 -0.34 22.04 15.23
CA ASN A 226 -0.61 22.55 13.89
C ASN A 226 -1.90 21.99 13.28
N GLN A 227 -2.26 20.74 13.62
CA GLN A 227 -3.52 20.15 13.19
C GLN A 227 -4.73 20.83 13.83
N GLU A 228 -4.65 21.23 15.10
CA GLU A 228 -5.71 22.01 15.76
C GLU A 228 -5.94 23.38 15.10
N LYS A 229 -4.91 23.95 14.45
CA LYS A 229 -5.04 25.22 13.72
C LYS A 229 -5.58 25.05 12.30
N LEU A 230 -5.12 24.01 11.59
CA LEU A 230 -5.37 23.83 10.17
C LEU A 230 -6.60 22.98 9.85
N HIS A 231 -7.03 22.11 10.79
CA HIS A 231 -8.15 21.20 10.61
C HIS A 231 -8.11 20.39 9.30
N LEU A 232 -6.94 19.83 8.96
CA LEU A 232 -6.78 19.03 7.74
C LEU A 232 -7.58 17.72 7.83
N PRO A 233 -8.12 17.21 6.71
CA PRO A 233 -8.84 15.94 6.69
C PRO A 233 -7.86 14.75 6.76
N LEU A 234 -7.54 14.31 7.98
CA LEU A 234 -6.60 13.21 8.25
C LEU A 234 -7.31 11.94 8.73
N SER A 235 -6.64 10.80 8.63
CA SER A 235 -7.17 9.50 9.01
C SER A 235 -7.32 9.27 10.53
N TRP A 236 -6.57 10.02 11.36
CA TRP A 236 -6.74 10.00 12.82
C TRP A 236 -7.25 11.32 13.35
N SER A 237 -8.06 11.23 14.40
CA SER A 237 -8.44 12.39 15.19
C SER A 237 -7.26 12.88 16.05
N VAL A 238 -7.39 14.12 16.51
CA VAL A 238 -6.41 14.77 17.37
C VAL A 238 -6.29 14.03 18.72
N GLU A 239 -7.40 13.50 19.23
CA GLU A 239 -7.47 12.72 20.47
C GLU A 239 -6.79 11.34 20.33
N GLU A 240 -6.94 10.69 19.18
CA GLU A 240 -6.29 9.41 18.89
C GLU A 240 -4.78 9.55 18.90
N LEU A 241 -4.23 10.59 18.26
CA LEU A 241 -2.80 10.91 18.32
C LEU A 241 -2.30 11.13 19.75
N ASN A 242 -3.05 11.89 20.56
CA ASN A 242 -2.69 12.15 21.95
C ASN A 242 -2.68 10.86 22.79
N SER A 243 -3.64 9.96 22.55
CA SER A 243 -3.68 8.65 23.20
C SER A 243 -2.47 7.79 22.82
N ALA A 244 -2.04 7.83 21.55
CA ALA A 244 -0.87 7.12 21.06
C ALA A 244 0.42 7.66 21.67
N ILE A 245 0.62 8.99 21.69
CA ILE A 245 1.77 9.65 22.31
C ILE A 245 1.86 9.31 23.81
N LYS A 246 0.72 9.33 24.51
CA LYS A 246 0.66 8.94 25.92
C LYS A 246 1.04 7.48 26.12
N THR A 247 0.55 6.59 25.28
CA THR A 247 0.87 5.15 25.33
C THR A 247 2.37 4.90 25.12
N ILE A 248 3.03 5.62 24.21
CA ILE A 248 4.49 5.54 24.04
C ILE A 248 5.24 6.04 25.27
N SER A 249 4.75 7.13 25.88
CA SER A 249 5.35 7.72 27.08
C SER A 249 5.25 6.78 28.29
N ASP A 250 4.09 6.15 28.48
CA ASP A 250 3.82 5.21 29.58
C ASP A 250 4.54 3.86 29.39
N SER A 251 4.64 3.38 28.15
CA SER A 251 5.33 2.12 27.81
C SER A 251 6.86 2.23 27.96
N LYS A 252 7.43 3.43 27.84
CA LYS A 252 8.84 3.72 28.17
C LYS A 252 9.19 3.36 29.62
N ALA A 253 8.27 3.64 30.56
CA ALA A 253 8.46 3.30 31.97
C ALA A 253 8.34 1.79 32.22
N THR A 254 7.47 1.12 31.46
CA THR A 254 7.15 -0.31 31.65
C THR A 254 8.22 -1.24 31.08
N CYS A 255 8.84 -0.89 29.95
CA CYS A 255 9.91 -1.69 29.32
C CYS A 255 11.18 -1.82 30.20
N ALA A 256 11.38 -0.93 31.17
CA ALA A 256 12.45 -1.04 32.15
C ALA A 256 12.18 -2.11 33.24
N SER A 257 10.91 -2.49 33.44
CA SER A 257 10.50 -3.50 34.42
C SER A 257 10.40 -4.89 33.76
N LYS A 258 11.32 -5.80 34.11
CA LYS A 258 11.48 -7.13 33.46
C LYS A 258 10.43 -8.19 33.86
N SER A 259 9.26 -7.83 34.41
CA SER A 259 8.25 -8.82 34.76
C SER A 259 7.27 -9.04 33.62
N PHE A 260 7.65 -9.84 32.61
CA PHE A 260 6.70 -10.30 31.61
C PHE A 260 5.81 -11.39 32.22
N SER A 261 4.57 -11.01 32.53
CA SER A 261 3.50 -11.94 32.87
C SER A 261 3.23 -12.88 31.69
N GLY A 262 2.93 -14.16 31.95
CA GLY A 262 2.54 -15.17 30.93
C GLY A 262 1.16 -14.92 30.31
N LYS A 263 0.83 -13.66 30.04
CA LYS A 263 -0.41 -13.23 29.41
C LYS A 263 -0.33 -13.49 27.91
N PHE A 264 -1.41 -14.01 27.34
CA PHE A 264 -1.58 -14.16 25.89
C PHE A 264 -2.57 -13.12 25.38
N GLU A 265 -2.39 -12.70 24.13
CA GLU A 265 -3.28 -11.78 23.45
C GLU A 265 -3.49 -12.23 22.01
N TRP A 266 -4.66 -11.88 21.44
CA TRP A 266 -4.90 -12.07 20.02
C TRP A 266 -4.13 -11.01 19.23
N VAL A 267 -3.25 -11.47 18.34
CA VAL A 267 -2.51 -10.60 17.44
C VAL A 267 -3.15 -10.72 16.06
N VAL A 268 -3.71 -9.61 15.59
CA VAL A 268 -4.32 -9.52 14.26
C VAL A 268 -3.25 -9.70 13.18
N GLY A 269 -3.52 -10.61 12.24
CA GLY A 269 -2.64 -10.91 11.12
C GLY A 269 -2.59 -9.79 10.09
N GLY A 270 -1.60 -9.87 9.21
CA GLY A 270 -1.31 -8.80 8.27
C GLY A 270 -2.40 -8.56 7.22
N LEU A 271 -3.11 -9.61 6.81
CA LEU A 271 -4.21 -9.51 5.85
C LEU A 271 -5.37 -8.68 6.40
N ILE A 272 -5.74 -8.90 7.66
CA ILE A 272 -6.84 -8.18 8.31
C ILE A 272 -6.46 -6.71 8.50
N LYS A 273 -5.24 -6.43 8.99
CA LYS A 273 -4.73 -5.06 9.13
C LYS A 273 -4.75 -4.30 7.80
N ALA A 274 -4.35 -4.95 6.71
CA ALA A 274 -4.38 -4.34 5.39
C ALA A 274 -5.82 -4.04 4.94
N ALA A 275 -6.75 -4.98 5.17
CA ALA A 275 -8.17 -4.80 4.84
C ALA A 275 -8.81 -3.66 5.63
N GLU A 276 -8.57 -3.56 6.93
CA GLU A 276 -9.06 -2.48 7.80
C GLU A 276 -8.55 -1.10 7.36
N ARG A 277 -7.32 -1.05 6.83
CA ARG A 277 -6.65 0.19 6.40
C ARG A 277 -6.90 0.54 4.93
N GLY A 278 -7.61 -0.31 4.18
CA GLY A 278 -7.80 -0.13 2.73
C GLY A 278 -6.47 -0.16 1.96
N GLU A 279 -5.53 -1.00 2.41
CA GLU A 279 -4.23 -1.25 1.79
C GLU A 279 -4.29 -2.49 0.89
N TRP A 280 -3.35 -2.62 -0.04
CA TRP A 280 -3.34 -3.71 -1.00
C TRP A 280 -2.55 -4.90 -0.48
N VAL A 281 -3.01 -6.10 -0.83
CA VAL A 281 -2.33 -7.35 -0.49
C VAL A 281 -2.03 -8.13 -1.77
N LEU A 282 -0.77 -8.53 -1.93
CA LEU A 282 -0.32 -9.46 -2.95
C LEU A 282 0.06 -10.78 -2.31
N LEU A 283 -0.65 -11.83 -2.71
CA LEU A 283 -0.35 -13.21 -2.34
C LEU A 283 0.47 -13.83 -3.47
N ASP A 284 1.78 -13.92 -3.27
CA ASP A 284 2.69 -14.55 -4.24
C ASP A 284 2.69 -16.07 -4.06
N ASN A 285 2.88 -16.79 -5.15
CA ASN A 285 2.92 -18.26 -5.18
C ASN A 285 1.66 -18.96 -4.57
N ALA A 286 0.48 -18.36 -4.69
CA ALA A 286 -0.77 -18.95 -4.24
C ALA A 286 -1.07 -20.35 -4.84
N ASN A 287 -0.45 -20.68 -5.97
CA ASN A 287 -0.51 -22.02 -6.56
C ASN A 287 0.20 -23.12 -5.74
N LEU A 288 0.97 -22.75 -4.72
CA LEU A 288 1.61 -23.68 -3.77
C LEU A 288 0.73 -23.97 -2.54
N CYS A 289 -0.35 -23.21 -2.34
CA CYS A 289 -1.28 -23.45 -1.27
C CYS A 289 -2.23 -24.60 -1.60
N ASN A 290 -2.67 -25.30 -0.55
CA ASN A 290 -3.76 -26.24 -0.66
C ASN A 290 -5.07 -25.48 -0.90
N PRO A 291 -5.89 -25.83 -1.91
CA PRO A 291 -7.18 -25.17 -2.16
C PRO A 291 -8.28 -25.49 -1.14
N THR A 292 -8.07 -26.47 -0.25
CA THR A 292 -8.98 -26.83 0.86
C THR A 292 -8.55 -26.21 2.17
#